data_AF-A0ABC8R6U8-F1
#
_entry.id   AF-A0ABC8R6U8-F1
#
_cell.length_a   1.000
_cell.length_b   1.000
_cell.length_c   1.000
_cell.angle_alpha   90.00
_cell.angle_beta   90.00
_cell.angle_gamma   90.00
#
_symmetry.space_group_name_H-M   'P 1'
#
loop_
_entity.id
_entity.type
_entity.pdbx_description
1 polymer ?
#
loop_
_entity_poly.entity_id
_entity_poly.type
_entity_poly.pdbx_seq_one_letter_code
_entity_poly.pdbx_strand_id
1 'polypeptide(L)'
;MGLRRTEINLRRLLEAVPHQQNQSKLMHYVATLREQLDQLAEERTPEGLPRVSKAMVNDYSEKIEVTAAILAVPSEPFAWTSVSGRSPSKAEGKSIYHSPGLRSRFV
;
A
#
# COMPACT_ATOMS: atom_id res chain seq x y z
N MET A 1 -2.87 -1.92 -23.50
CA MET A 1 -4.12 -1.60 -22.76
C MET A 1 -3.72 -1.10 -21.38
N GLY A 2 -4.28 0.04 -20.93
CA GLY A 2 -3.94 0.61 -19.62
C GLY A 2 -4.55 -0.18 -18.46
N LEU A 3 -3.97 -0.01 -17.27
CA LEU A 3 -4.49 -0.56 -16.02
C LEU A 3 -5.92 -0.03 -15.76
N ARG A 4 -6.80 -0.88 -15.24
CA ARG A 4 -8.15 -0.49 -14.84
C ARG A 4 -8.12 0.29 -13.52
N ARG A 5 -9.19 1.03 -13.25
CA ARG A 5 -9.32 1.83 -12.02
C ARG A 5 -9.20 0.98 -10.76
N THR A 6 -9.77 -0.22 -10.77
CA THR A 6 -9.67 -1.24 -9.71
C THR A 6 -8.22 -1.61 -9.41
N GLU A 7 -7.46 -2.01 -10.44
CA GLU A 7 -6.04 -2.35 -10.28
C GLU A 7 -5.18 -1.15 -9.84
N ILE A 8 -5.43 0.04 -10.39
CA ILE A 8 -4.73 1.26 -10.00
C ILE A 8 -5.00 1.59 -8.53
N ASN A 9 -6.25 1.49 -8.09
CA ASN A 9 -6.64 1.74 -6.70
C ASN A 9 -6.00 0.72 -5.77
N LEU A 10 -6.02 -0.57 -6.13
CA LEU A 10 -5.43 -1.64 -5.34
C LEU A 10 -3.93 -1.41 -5.13
N ARG A 11 -3.19 -1.08 -6.21
CA ARG A 11 -1.75 -0.76 -6.11
C ARG A 11 -1.49 0.46 -5.23
N ARG A 12 -2.24 1.55 -5.43
CA ARG A 12 -2.10 2.76 -4.60
C ARG A 12 -2.40 2.51 -3.13
N LEU A 13 -3.39 1.67 -2.85
CA LEU A 13 -3.78 1.34 -1.49
C LEU A 13 -2.70 0.50 -0.81
N LEU A 14 -2.12 -0.49 -1.50
CA LEU A 14 -0.95 -1.26 -1.04
C LEU A 14 0.25 -0.36 -0.74
N GLU A 15 0.54 0.62 -1.60
CA GLU A 15 1.60 1.61 -1.36
C GLU A 15 1.32 2.53 -0.17
N ALA A 16 0.04 2.80 0.13
CA ALA A 16 -0.36 3.65 1.25
C ALA A 16 -0.31 2.93 2.60
N VAL A 17 -0.46 1.60 2.63
CA VAL A 17 -0.41 0.79 3.86
C VAL A 17 0.83 1.08 4.72
N PRO A 18 2.08 1.08 4.20
CA PRO A 18 3.28 1.34 5.01
C PRO A 18 3.39 2.73 5.61
N HIS A 19 2.60 3.67 5.11
CA HIS A 19 2.60 5.04 5.60
C HIS A 19 1.45 5.31 6.58
N GLN A 20 0.54 4.35 6.77
CA GLN A 20 -0.61 4.49 7.64
C GLN A 20 -0.29 3.95 9.04
N GLN A 21 -0.49 4.79 10.07
CA GLN A 21 -0.28 4.42 11.48
C GLN A 21 -1.58 4.09 12.21
N ASN A 22 -2.72 4.51 11.65
CA ASN A 22 -4.01 4.30 12.27
C ASN A 22 -4.49 2.85 12.04
N GLN A 23 -4.54 2.08 13.12
CA GLN A 23 -4.94 0.67 13.13
C GLN A 23 -6.35 0.43 12.56
N SER A 24 -7.34 1.26 12.89
CA SER A 24 -8.70 1.09 12.35
C SER A 24 -8.75 1.35 10.85
N LYS A 25 -7.97 2.32 10.36
CA LYS A 25 -7.81 2.56 8.91
C LYS A 25 -7.08 1.41 8.21
N LEU A 26 -6.05 0.84 8.84
CA LEU A 26 -5.35 -0.32 8.28
C LEU A 26 -6.27 -1.54 8.17
N MET A 27 -7.07 -1.83 9.19
CA MET A 27 -8.09 -2.88 9.14
C MET A 27 -9.10 -2.64 8.01
N HIS A 28 -9.54 -1.40 7.84
CA HIS A 28 -10.41 -1.02 6.73
C HIS A 28 -9.73 -1.21 5.37
N TYR A 29 -8.46 -0.80 5.24
CA TYR A 29 -7.69 -0.97 4.00
C TYR A 29 -7.53 -2.44 3.62
N VAL A 30 -7.24 -3.32 4.58
CA VAL A 30 -7.18 -4.78 4.34
C VAL A 30 -8.52 -5.30 3.81
N ALA A 31 -9.64 -4.89 4.42
CA ALA A 31 -10.96 -5.29 3.95
C ALA A 31 -11.21 -4.81 2.51
N THR A 32 -10.92 -3.54 2.20
CA THR A 32 -11.07 -2.97 0.86
C THR A 32 -10.14 -3.64 -0.16
N LEU A 33 -8.91 -3.97 0.22
CA LEU A 33 -7.96 -4.64 -0.65
C LEU A 33 -8.44 -6.04 -1.06
N ARG A 34 -9.04 -6.80 -0.12
CA ARG A 34 -9.62 -8.12 -0.43
C ARG A 34 -10.79 -8.00 -1.41
N GLU A 35 -11.71 -7.07 -1.17
CA GLU A 35 -12.85 -6.83 -2.07
C GLU A 35 -12.39 -6.42 -3.48
N GLN A 36 -11.40 -5.53 -3.59
CA GLN A 36 -10.87 -5.12 -4.88
C GLN A 36 -10.12 -6.25 -5.60
N LEU A 37 -9.47 -7.15 -4.86
CA LEU A 37 -8.81 -8.31 -5.44
C LEU A 37 -9.82 -9.30 -6.04
N ASP A 38 -10.93 -9.53 -5.35
CA ASP A 38 -12.02 -10.38 -5.85
C ASP A 38 -12.61 -9.81 -7.15
N GLN A 39 -12.90 -8.51 -7.17
CA GLN A 39 -13.34 -7.82 -8.40
C GLN A 39 -12.32 -7.96 -9.53
N LEU A 40 -11.03 -7.80 -9.24
CA LEU A 40 -9.97 -7.91 -10.23
C LEU A 40 -9.82 -9.34 -10.79
N ALA A 41 -10.09 -10.36 -9.97
CA ALA A 41 -10.05 -11.76 -10.39
C ALA A 41 -11.27 -12.14 -11.25
N GLU A 42 -12.43 -11.52 -11.00
CA GLU A 42 -13.64 -11.70 -11.80
C GLU A 42 -13.61 -10.92 -13.11
N GLU A 43 -12.86 -9.82 -13.18
CA GLU A 43 -12.77 -8.95 -14.35
C GLU A 43 -12.34 -9.71 -15.63
N ARG A 44 -13.25 -9.72 -16.61
CA ARG A 44 -13.02 -10.28 -17.94
C ARG A 44 -12.86 -9.20 -19.00
N THR A 45 -12.12 -9.52 -20.06
CA THR A 45 -12.15 -8.74 -21.29
C THR A 45 -13.49 -8.95 -22.00
N PRO A 46 -13.87 -8.12 -22.99
CA PRO A 46 -15.07 -8.36 -23.80
C PRO A 46 -15.11 -9.75 -24.45
N GLU A 47 -13.94 -10.37 -24.64
CA GLU A 47 -13.76 -11.72 -25.18
C GLU A 47 -13.88 -12.83 -24.10
N GLY A 48 -14.20 -12.48 -22.85
CA GLY A 48 -14.39 -13.42 -21.74
C GLY A 48 -13.09 -13.90 -21.06
N LEU A 49 -11.94 -13.42 -21.52
CA LEU A 49 -10.64 -13.82 -20.97
C LEU A 49 -10.35 -13.09 -19.66
N PRO A 50 -9.70 -13.75 -18.67
CA PRO A 50 -9.21 -13.07 -17.47
C PRO A 50 -8.30 -11.90 -17.85
N ARG A 51 -8.57 -10.71 -17.29
CA ARG A 51 -7.73 -9.53 -17.53
C ARG A 51 -6.38 -9.60 -16.82
N VAL A 52 -6.35 -10.26 -15.67
CA VAL A 52 -5.18 -10.40 -14.82
C VAL A 52 -4.83 -11.87 -14.71
N SER A 53 -3.53 -12.18 -14.75
CA SER A 53 -3.07 -13.55 -14.60
C SER A 53 -3.30 -14.04 -13.17
N LYS A 54 -3.52 -15.36 -13.02
CA LYS A 54 -3.67 -15.99 -11.69
C LYS A 54 -2.45 -15.73 -10.79
N ALA A 55 -1.25 -15.68 -11.36
CA ALA A 55 -0.02 -15.37 -10.63
C ALA A 55 -0.07 -13.96 -10.02
N MET A 56 -0.49 -12.95 -10.78
CA MET A 56 -0.60 -11.59 -10.26
C MET A 56 -1.66 -11.47 -9.15
N VAL A 57 -2.80 -12.15 -9.28
CA VAL A 57 -3.82 -12.17 -8.20
C VAL A 57 -3.22 -12.79 -6.93
N ASN A 58 -2.43 -13.85 -7.07
CA ASN A 58 -1.73 -14.47 -5.94
C ASN A 58 -0.70 -13.52 -5.31
N ASP A 59 0.11 -12.82 -6.11
CA ASP A 59 1.10 -11.87 -5.60
C ASP A 59 0.45 -10.73 -4.78
N TYR A 60 -0.72 -10.24 -5.23
CA TYR A 60 -1.49 -9.26 -4.47
C TYR A 60 -2.08 -9.87 -3.20
N SER A 61 -2.62 -11.09 -3.28
CA SER A 61 -3.14 -11.81 -2.12
C SER A 61 -2.08 -11.95 -1.02
N GLU A 62 -0.86 -12.37 -1.37
CA GLU A 62 0.23 -12.52 -0.41
C GLU A 62 0.56 -11.19 0.30
N LYS A 63 0.65 -10.08 -0.45
CA LYS A 63 0.90 -8.75 0.13
C LYS A 63 -0.21 -8.30 1.11
N ILE A 64 -1.45 -8.63 0.80
CA ILE A 64 -2.61 -8.33 1.66
C ILE A 64 -2.54 -9.17 2.93
N GLU A 65 -2.27 -10.47 2.81
CA GLU A 65 -2.18 -11.37 3.97
C GLU A 65 -1.00 -11.03 4.86
N VAL A 66 0.16 -10.63 4.32
CA VAL A 66 1.27 -10.09 5.11
C VAL A 66 0.81 -8.87 5.90
N THR A 67 0.10 -7.93 5.25
CA THR A 67 -0.44 -6.76 5.95
C THR A 67 -1.40 -7.16 7.07
N ALA A 68 -2.32 -8.08 6.79
CA ALA A 68 -3.29 -8.57 7.78
C ALA A 68 -2.61 -9.29 8.95
N ALA A 69 -1.58 -10.09 8.69
CA ALA A 69 -0.81 -10.78 9.72
C ALA A 69 -0.11 -9.80 10.66
N ILE A 70 0.46 -8.70 10.14
CA ILE A 70 1.09 -7.69 11.00
C ILE A 70 0.03 -7.01 11.89
N LEU A 71 -1.20 -6.77 11.40
CA LEU A 71 -2.29 -6.21 12.21
C LEU A 71 -2.82 -7.18 13.28
N ALA A 72 -2.70 -8.48 13.05
CA ALA A 72 -3.17 -9.51 13.98
C ALA A 72 -2.25 -9.69 15.20
N VAL A 73 -0.99 -9.22 15.14
CA VAL A 73 -0.04 -9.32 16.25
C VAL A 73 -0.17 -8.08 17.16
N PRO A 74 -0.55 -8.24 18.44
CA PRO A 74 -0.76 -7.13 19.34
C PRO A 74 0.56 -6.64 19.96
N SER A 75 1.48 -6.05 19.18
CA SER A 75 2.61 -5.26 19.73
C SER A 75 3.52 -4.65 18.65
N GLU A 76 3.84 -3.38 18.89
CA GLU A 76 4.91 -2.54 18.30
C GLU A 76 4.54 -1.53 17.20
N PRO A 77 5.06 -0.28 17.28
CA PRO A 77 4.89 0.73 16.26
C PRO A 77 5.53 0.28 14.95
N PHE A 78 4.64 -0.01 14.01
CA PHE A 78 4.80 -0.33 12.60
C PHE A 78 5.96 0.44 11.91
N ALA A 79 7.15 -0.15 11.92
CA ALA A 79 8.26 0.27 11.08
C ALA A 79 8.37 -0.75 9.94
N TRP A 80 7.93 -0.38 8.72
CA TRP A 80 8.29 -1.13 7.52
C TRP A 80 9.79 -0.96 7.27
N THR A 81 10.64 -1.69 8.00
CA THR A 81 12.04 -1.81 7.65
C THR A 81 12.12 -2.68 6.41
N SER A 82 12.10 -2.00 5.27
CA SER A 82 12.76 -2.34 4.01
C SER A 82 13.25 -3.79 3.92
N VAL A 83 12.43 -4.65 3.31
CA VAL A 83 12.97 -5.84 2.63
C VAL A 83 13.67 -5.36 1.34
N SER A 84 14.82 -4.73 1.54
CA SER A 84 15.83 -4.55 0.52
C SER A 84 17.13 -4.67 1.26
N GLY A 85 17.71 -5.86 1.15
CA GLY A 85 19.03 -6.11 1.69
C GLY A 85 20.01 -5.11 1.09
N ARG A 86 20.47 -4.17 1.91
CA ARG A 86 21.85 -3.67 1.90
C ARG A 86 22.12 -2.82 3.14
N SER A 87 22.99 -3.32 4.00
CA SER A 87 23.89 -2.49 4.82
C SER A 87 25.31 -2.64 4.25
N PRO A 88 26.29 -1.79 4.60
CA PRO A 88 26.24 -0.51 5.34
C PRO A 88 27.00 0.64 4.63
N SER A 89 26.68 1.91 4.92
CA SER A 89 27.67 3.01 4.85
C SER A 89 27.13 4.36 5.34
N LYS A 90 27.53 4.71 6.58
CA LYS A 90 27.94 6.01 7.13
C LYS A 90 27.72 7.26 6.25
N ALA A 91 26.94 8.23 6.76
CA ALA A 91 27.27 9.67 6.68
C ALA A 91 26.37 10.49 7.62
N GLU A 92 27.03 11.18 8.53
CA GLU A 92 26.53 12.24 9.40
C GLU A 92 26.04 13.45 8.58
N GLY A 93 24.94 14.09 8.99
CA GLY A 93 24.46 15.33 8.37
C GLY A 93 23.20 15.87 9.02
N LYS A 94 23.37 16.74 10.02
CA LYS A 94 22.32 17.54 10.66
C LYS A 94 21.49 18.30 9.60
N SER A 95 20.15 18.26 9.70
CA SER A 95 19.34 19.41 9.29
C SER A 95 18.07 19.51 10.12
N ILE A 96 18.03 20.63 10.83
CA ILE A 96 17.04 21.09 11.80
C ILE A 96 15.67 21.30 11.12
N TYR A 97 14.61 21.03 11.88
CA TYR A 97 13.22 21.42 11.64
C TYR A 97 13.09 22.86 11.15
N HIS A 98 12.33 23.12 10.09
CA HIS A 98 11.48 24.31 10.00
C HIS A 98 10.43 24.16 8.90
N SER A 99 9.16 24.02 9.31
CA SER A 99 8.00 24.15 8.44
C SER A 99 7.64 25.63 8.26
N PRO A 100 7.40 26.13 7.04
CA PRO A 100 6.62 27.35 6.83
C PRO A 100 5.32 26.96 6.10
N GLY A 101 4.13 26.96 6.70
CA GLY A 101 3.61 28.00 7.60
C GLY A 101 2.99 29.11 6.77
N LEU A 102 1.72 28.93 6.39
CA LEU A 102 0.72 29.92 5.97
C LEU A 102 1.23 31.22 5.29
N ARG A 103 1.07 31.34 3.96
CA ARG A 103 1.00 32.68 3.33
C ARG A 103 -0.40 33.25 3.50
N SER A 104 -0.50 34.15 4.48
CA SER A 104 -1.56 35.14 4.65
C SER A 104 -1.84 35.88 3.34
N ARG A 105 -3.12 36.06 3.02
CA ARG A 105 -3.58 36.99 1.98
C ARG A 105 -3.30 38.40 2.51
N PHE A 106 -2.57 39.21 1.74
CA PHE A 106 -2.49 40.64 1.98
C PHE A 106 -3.12 41.37 0.79
N VAL A 107 -4.15 42.15 1.17
CA VAL A 107 -4.83 43.30 0.54
C VAL A 107 -5.40 43.10 -0.85
#